data_AF-A0A817WKQ6-F1
#
_entry.id   AF-A0A817WKQ6-F1
#
_cell.length_a   1.000
_cell.length_b   1.000
_cell.length_c   1.000
_cell.angle_alpha   90.00
_cell.angle_beta   90.00
_cell.angle_gamma   90.00
#
_symmetry.space_group_name_H-M   'P 1'
#
loop_
_entity.id
_entity.type
_entity.pdbx_description
1 polymer ?
#
loop_
_entity_poly.entity_id
_entity_poly.type
_entity_poly.pdbx_seq_one_letter_code
_entity_poly.pdbx_strand_id
1 'polypeptide(L)'
;MKLEYREVFAKKLTYPELVTPYNVHELRQLILNGPDVHPGANFVELDDGTIRRLLPNNLSQRTAVSKLLLTREKQHSNTALMSTKRVYRHLRTGDYVLFNRQLTITSTKYTSSYVLPAEKILRLHYAQCKSYNAVFDGDEMNIHLPQNELTRVEAAELMITYQHFLVSKDGTPLTGLIQDHVVAGTALTMGDRFFEKSDYQQLVYNAIGSNSRRKIRLLPPCIWKPKQLWGEKQVFSLICLSLNKNLFASAKIISTILLYIQPAKEVSLNLNSKSKLSMKSWPSEPNATNIDLMADTYVIIRHGHLLSGLIDKAYCGSTLASVVHCYYELYGKRCAAYLVTAFSKLFTLFLQYYRGFTLGIEDFLLFPPGVSHRRRLINECRVQAGEKALRKTFSLPDNSNEEELIDEFAKAFCTKSFDERISKEMDMNYKTSIDEYQNQIIKKMYVKFI
;
A
#
# COMPACT_ATOMS: atom_id res chain seq x y z
N MET A 1 6.15 -1.97 7.94
CA MET A 1 4.99 -2.90 7.88
C MET A 1 5.16 -3.93 8.97
N LYS A 2 4.41 -3.82 10.08
CA LYS A 2 4.43 -4.76 11.20
C LYS A 2 3.00 -5.27 11.41
N LEU A 3 2.85 -6.48 11.96
CA LEU A 3 1.56 -7.00 12.38
C LEU A 3 1.36 -6.66 13.86
N GLU A 4 0.23 -6.05 14.18
CA GLU A 4 -0.07 -5.61 15.54
C GLU A 4 -1.12 -6.50 16.18
N TYR A 5 -0.89 -6.91 17.43
CA TYR A 5 -1.85 -7.76 18.17
C TYR A 5 -1.90 -7.42 19.66
N ARG A 6 -2.96 -7.93 20.30
CA ARG A 6 -3.28 -7.74 21.71
C ARG A 6 -2.24 -8.33 22.66
N GLU A 7 -2.01 -7.64 23.78
CA GLU A 7 -1.20 -8.13 24.90
C GLU A 7 -1.63 -9.53 25.43
N VAL A 8 -2.92 -9.88 25.36
CA VAL A 8 -3.43 -11.22 25.74
C VAL A 8 -2.82 -12.32 24.88
N PHE A 9 -2.71 -12.12 23.56
CA PHE A 9 -2.02 -13.09 22.70
C PHE A 9 -0.52 -13.14 23.04
N ALA A 10 0.07 -11.98 23.32
CA ALA A 10 1.48 -11.87 23.73
C ALA A 10 1.80 -12.68 25.00
N LYS A 11 0.90 -12.65 25.99
CA LYS A 11 1.03 -13.40 27.26
C LYS A 11 0.83 -14.90 27.11
N LYS A 12 0.02 -15.33 26.13
CA LYS A 12 -0.31 -16.75 25.93
C LYS A 12 0.72 -17.47 25.06
N LEU A 13 1.14 -16.84 23.97
CA LEU A 13 2.16 -17.39 23.09
C LEU A 13 3.54 -17.21 23.71
N THR A 14 4.31 -18.29 23.76
CA THR A 14 5.66 -18.28 24.33
C THR A 14 6.71 -18.75 23.35
N TYR A 15 7.91 -18.20 23.48
CA TYR A 15 9.10 -18.63 22.77
C TYR A 15 10.11 -19.24 23.75
N PRO A 16 10.62 -20.46 23.51
CA PRO A 16 11.61 -21.10 24.37
C PRO A 16 12.99 -20.49 24.14
N GLU A 17 13.35 -19.48 24.93
CA GLU A 17 14.66 -18.83 24.83
C GLU A 17 15.69 -19.55 25.69
N LEU A 18 16.82 -19.92 25.08
CA LEU A 18 17.95 -20.56 25.77
C LEU A 18 18.58 -19.57 26.76
N VAL A 19 18.83 -20.04 27.98
CA VAL A 19 19.51 -19.24 29.00
C VAL A 19 21.00 -19.22 28.72
N THR A 20 21.55 -18.02 28.70
CA THR A 20 22.98 -17.78 28.46
C THR A 20 23.49 -16.64 29.34
N PRO A 21 24.82 -16.48 29.49
CA PRO A 21 25.37 -15.35 30.24
C PRO A 21 24.95 -13.99 29.68
N TYR A 22 24.66 -13.87 28.38
CA TYR A 22 24.31 -12.58 27.76
C TYR A 22 22.85 -12.16 28.00
N ASN A 23 21.90 -13.10 28.08
CA ASN A 23 20.48 -12.78 28.25
C ASN A 23 19.92 -13.09 29.65
N VAL A 24 20.70 -13.71 30.55
CA VAL A 24 20.23 -14.10 31.90
C VAL A 24 19.58 -12.96 32.67
N HIS A 25 20.11 -11.74 32.57
CA HIS A 25 19.57 -10.58 33.28
C HIS A 25 18.16 -10.22 32.81
N GLU A 26 17.93 -10.26 31.49
CA GLU A 26 16.61 -10.04 30.91
C GLU A 26 15.66 -11.19 31.30
N LEU A 27 16.08 -12.44 31.12
CA LEU A 27 15.26 -13.62 31.42
C LEU A 27 14.88 -13.70 32.91
N ARG A 28 15.76 -13.29 33.82
CA ARG A 28 15.44 -13.15 35.25
C ARG A 28 14.28 -12.20 35.46
N GLN A 29 14.31 -11.04 34.82
CA GLN A 29 13.24 -10.05 34.94
C GLN A 29 11.91 -10.58 34.39
N LEU A 30 11.95 -11.30 33.26
CA LEU A 30 10.74 -11.90 32.68
C LEU A 30 10.13 -12.96 33.60
N ILE A 31 10.95 -13.77 34.27
CA ILE A 31 10.49 -14.73 35.28
C ILE A 31 9.89 -14.01 36.49
N LEU A 32 10.53 -12.94 36.97
CA LEU A 32 10.03 -12.14 38.09
C LEU A 32 8.69 -11.48 37.76
N ASN A 33 8.50 -10.99 36.52
CA ASN A 33 7.22 -10.47 36.04
C ASN A 33 6.14 -11.57 36.00
N GLY A 34 6.53 -12.79 35.63
CA GLY A 34 5.66 -13.97 35.61
C GLY A 34 4.66 -13.96 34.45
N PRO A 35 3.59 -14.77 34.54
CA PRO A 35 2.69 -15.01 33.40
C PRO A 35 1.69 -13.87 33.13
N ASP A 36 1.33 -13.07 34.14
CA ASP A 36 0.24 -12.09 34.03
C ASP A 36 0.70 -10.69 33.64
N VAL A 37 2.00 -10.38 33.78
CA VAL A 37 2.61 -9.09 33.44
C VAL A 37 3.42 -9.24 32.16
N HIS A 38 3.08 -8.48 31.12
CA HIS A 38 3.84 -8.45 29.87
C HIS A 38 4.87 -7.30 29.91
N PRO A 39 6.12 -7.50 29.45
CA PRO A 39 6.72 -8.77 29.03
C PRO A 39 7.09 -9.66 30.21
N GLY A 40 6.74 -10.95 30.15
CA GLY A 40 6.98 -11.93 31.21
C GLY A 40 7.31 -13.32 30.68
N ALA A 41 7.08 -14.35 31.50
CA ALA A 41 7.33 -15.75 31.15
C ALA A 41 6.33 -16.69 31.83
N ASN A 42 6.03 -17.82 31.18
CA ASN A 42 5.05 -18.79 31.68
C ASN A 42 5.69 -20.06 32.25
N PHE A 43 6.80 -20.51 31.66
CA PHE A 43 7.45 -21.78 32.01
C PHE A 43 8.97 -21.66 32.00
N VAL A 44 9.63 -22.54 32.75
CA VAL A 44 11.07 -22.73 32.74
C VAL A 44 11.35 -24.23 32.60
N GLU A 45 12.08 -24.62 31.57
CA GLU A 45 12.60 -25.96 31.37
C GLU A 45 13.98 -26.07 32.04
N LEU A 46 14.14 -27.09 32.87
CA LEU A 46 15.36 -27.37 33.64
C LEU A 46 16.33 -28.23 32.84
N ASP A 47 17.51 -28.51 33.42
CA ASP A 47 18.59 -29.26 32.75
C ASP A 47 18.19 -30.72 32.44
N ASP A 48 17.28 -31.28 33.22
CA ASP A 48 16.70 -32.63 33.07
C ASP A 48 15.54 -32.69 32.05
N GLY A 49 15.17 -31.55 31.45
CA GLY A 49 14.02 -31.43 30.55
C GLY A 49 12.67 -31.25 31.27
N THR A 50 12.65 -31.21 32.61
CA THR A 50 11.42 -30.99 33.36
C THR A 50 10.93 -29.55 33.17
N ILE A 51 9.69 -29.39 32.73
CA ILE A 51 9.06 -28.07 32.54
C ILE A 51 8.34 -27.65 33.82
N ARG A 52 8.84 -26.59 34.45
CA ARG A 52 8.24 -25.98 35.64
C ARG A 52 7.39 -24.77 35.25
N ARG A 53 6.11 -24.81 35.63
CA ARG A 53 5.19 -23.67 35.48
C ARG A 53 5.46 -22.58 36.52
N LEU A 54 5.48 -21.33 36.08
CA LEU A 54 5.56 -20.16 36.94
C LEU A 54 4.16 -19.78 37.44
N LEU A 55 3.98 -19.79 38.76
CA LEU A 55 2.71 -19.41 39.38
C LEU A 55 2.63 -17.89 39.52
N PRO A 56 1.50 -17.23 39.14
CA PRO A 56 1.37 -15.78 39.25
C PRO A 56 1.54 -15.28 40.69
N ASN A 57 0.92 -15.96 41.65
CA ASN A 57 0.87 -15.50 43.05
C ASN A 57 2.10 -15.89 43.89
N ASN A 58 3.08 -16.59 43.33
CA ASN A 58 4.23 -17.10 44.08
C ASN A 58 5.53 -16.38 43.68
N LEU A 59 5.77 -15.20 44.25
CA LEU A 59 7.00 -14.43 43.99
C LEU A 59 8.25 -15.14 44.52
N SER A 60 8.16 -15.83 45.66
CA SER A 60 9.27 -16.59 46.25
C SER A 60 9.76 -17.70 45.30
N GLN A 61 8.83 -18.46 44.71
CA GLN A 61 9.14 -19.45 43.69
C GLN A 61 9.85 -18.82 42.48
N ARG A 62 9.29 -17.73 41.93
CA ARG A 62 9.85 -17.03 40.76
C ARG A 62 11.26 -16.52 41.05
N THR A 63 11.46 -15.94 42.23
CA THR A 63 12.76 -15.44 42.69
C THR A 63 13.78 -16.57 42.81
N ALA A 64 13.42 -17.70 43.43
CA ALA A 64 14.30 -18.85 43.55
C ALA A 64 14.72 -19.40 42.17
N VAL A 65 13.75 -19.62 41.27
CA VAL A 65 14.02 -20.12 39.90
C VAL A 65 14.89 -19.13 39.11
N SER A 66 14.63 -17.83 39.19
CA SER A 66 15.40 -16.80 38.48
C SER A 66 16.88 -16.78 38.89
N LYS A 67 17.19 -17.04 40.16
CA LYS A 67 18.58 -17.09 40.67
C LYS A 67 19.33 -18.31 40.14
N LEU A 68 18.62 -19.44 39.96
CA LEU A 68 19.18 -20.73 39.56
C LEU A 68 19.36 -20.94 38.04
N LEU A 69 19.03 -19.94 37.21
CA LEU A 69 19.08 -20.07 35.75
C LEU A 69 20.47 -20.46 35.19
N LEU A 70 21.55 -19.98 35.79
CA LEU A 70 22.93 -20.32 35.38
C LEU A 70 23.55 -21.44 36.22
N THR A 71 22.87 -21.87 37.28
CA THR A 71 23.35 -22.94 38.15
C THR A 71 23.13 -24.28 37.44
N ARG A 72 24.19 -25.08 37.35
CA ARG A 72 24.11 -26.45 36.82
C ARG A 72 23.76 -27.42 37.95
N GLU A 73 22.85 -28.33 37.68
CA GLU A 73 22.68 -29.49 38.55
C GLU A 73 23.85 -30.47 38.34
N LYS A 74 24.40 -31.01 39.45
CA LYS A 74 25.45 -32.02 39.39
C LYS A 74 24.84 -33.33 38.91
N GLN A 75 24.89 -33.61 37.61
CA GLN A 75 24.48 -34.93 37.11
C GLN A 75 25.59 -35.96 37.33
N HIS A 76 25.18 -37.15 37.78
CA HIS A 76 26.02 -38.30 38.13
C HIS A 76 26.31 -39.24 36.95
N SER A 77 25.93 -38.90 35.72
CA SER A 77 26.09 -39.76 34.53
C SER A 77 26.88 -39.07 33.40
N ASN A 78 27.93 -39.74 32.94
CA ASN A 78 28.86 -39.30 31.89
C ASN A 78 28.27 -39.20 30.46
N THR A 79 26.94 -39.24 30.30
CA THR A 79 26.29 -39.46 28.99
C THR A 79 25.14 -38.52 28.66
N ALA A 80 24.77 -37.57 29.53
CA ALA A 80 23.77 -36.56 29.17
C ALA A 80 24.42 -35.42 28.39
N LEU A 81 24.02 -35.28 27.12
CA LEU A 81 24.29 -34.09 26.29
C LEU A 81 24.03 -32.82 27.13
N MET A 82 24.96 -31.86 27.12
CA MET A 82 24.88 -30.61 27.88
C MET A 82 23.58 -29.83 27.57
N SER A 83 22.49 -30.13 28.28
CA SER A 83 21.23 -29.42 28.15
C SER A 83 21.32 -28.11 28.94
N THR A 84 20.88 -27.02 28.31
CA THR A 84 20.82 -25.70 28.93
C THR A 84 19.36 -25.35 29.20
N LYS A 85 19.10 -24.77 30.36
CA LYS A 85 17.76 -24.33 30.75
C LYS A 85 17.15 -23.42 29.70
N ARG A 86 15.82 -23.52 29.53
CA ARG A 86 15.05 -22.65 28.61
C ARG A 86 13.99 -21.91 29.37
N VAL A 87 13.79 -20.65 29.02
CA VAL A 87 12.71 -19.82 29.56
C VAL A 87 11.69 -19.59 28.47
N TYR A 88 10.46 -20.03 28.71
CA TYR A 88 9.32 -19.80 27.82
C TYR A 88 8.78 -18.40 28.08
N ARG A 89 9.48 -17.42 27.51
CA ARG A 89 9.11 -16.01 27.60
C ARG A 89 7.91 -15.71 26.71
N HIS A 90 7.16 -14.67 27.06
CA HIS A 90 6.11 -14.11 26.23
C HIS A 90 6.64 -13.70 24.86
N LEU A 91 5.75 -13.75 23.87
CA LEU A 91 5.97 -13.17 22.57
C LEU A 91 6.17 -11.65 22.69
N ARG A 92 7.25 -11.09 22.15
CA ARG A 92 7.60 -9.66 22.29
C ARG A 92 7.64 -8.95 20.94
N THR A 93 7.55 -7.62 20.98
CA THR A 93 7.74 -6.78 19.81
C THR A 93 9.09 -7.06 19.13
N GLY A 94 9.04 -7.36 17.84
CA GLY A 94 10.21 -7.69 17.03
C GLY A 94 10.34 -9.19 16.72
N ASP A 95 9.67 -10.07 17.45
CA ASP A 95 9.63 -11.49 17.10
C ASP A 95 8.95 -11.71 15.74
N TYR A 96 9.35 -12.73 15.00
CA TYR A 96 8.74 -13.05 13.71
C TYR A 96 7.55 -13.98 13.90
N VAL A 97 6.48 -13.70 13.18
CA VAL A 97 5.28 -14.54 13.17
C VAL A 97 4.88 -14.85 11.74
N LEU A 98 4.48 -16.10 11.50
CA LEU A 98 3.88 -16.50 10.23
C LEU A 98 2.44 -16.02 10.25
N PHE A 99 2.06 -15.26 9.22
CA PHE A 99 0.71 -14.74 9.10
C PHE A 99 0.05 -15.33 7.86
N ASN A 100 -1.13 -15.93 8.04
CA ASN A 100 -1.82 -16.64 6.97
C ASN A 100 -3.32 -16.29 6.89
N ARG A 101 -3.85 -16.17 5.67
CA ARG A 101 -5.29 -16.07 5.39
C ARG A 101 -5.76 -17.34 4.70
N GLN A 102 -6.84 -17.94 5.18
CA GLN A 102 -7.44 -19.11 4.54
C GLN A 102 -8.47 -18.68 3.49
N LEU A 103 -8.59 -19.31 2.32
CA LEU A 103 -7.77 -20.37 1.71
C LEU A 103 -6.41 -19.86 1.24
N THR A 104 -5.35 -20.65 1.43
CA THR A 104 -3.97 -20.24 1.12
C THR A 104 -3.67 -20.41 -0.38
N ILE A 105 -4.02 -19.40 -1.19
CA ILE A 105 -3.79 -19.41 -2.65
C ILE A 105 -2.39 -18.87 -2.99
N THR A 106 -1.84 -17.99 -2.15
CA THR A 106 -0.50 -17.42 -2.29
C THR A 106 0.41 -17.94 -1.20
N SER A 107 1.72 -18.01 -1.47
CA SER A 107 2.71 -18.42 -0.46
C SER A 107 2.57 -17.60 0.84
N THR A 108 2.51 -18.31 1.96
CA THR A 108 2.42 -17.75 3.32
C THR A 108 3.69 -16.97 3.66
N LYS A 109 3.55 -15.84 4.36
CA LYS A 109 4.68 -14.93 4.62
C LYS A 109 4.84 -14.64 6.10
N TYR A 110 6.09 -14.46 6.52
CA TYR A 110 6.43 -13.99 7.86
C TYR A 110 6.40 -12.47 7.94
N THR A 111 6.02 -11.96 9.09
CA THR A 111 6.04 -10.54 9.40
C THR A 111 6.59 -10.31 10.80
N SER A 112 7.21 -9.16 11.02
CA SER A 112 7.68 -8.78 12.35
C SER A 112 6.47 -8.36 13.18
N SER A 113 6.37 -8.95 14.37
CA SER A 113 5.34 -8.64 15.34
C SER A 113 5.56 -7.30 16.04
N TYR A 114 4.47 -6.66 16.41
CA TYR A 114 4.45 -5.49 17.27
C TYR A 114 3.31 -5.63 18.27
N VAL A 115 3.63 -5.66 19.56
CA VAL A 115 2.61 -5.83 20.60
C VAL A 115 1.94 -4.48 20.86
N LEU A 116 0.61 -4.45 20.77
CA LEU A 116 -0.21 -3.31 21.17
C LEU A 116 -0.98 -3.61 22.48
N PRO A 117 -0.92 -2.73 23.50
CA PRO A 117 -1.54 -3.00 24.80
C PRO A 117 -3.07 -3.15 24.77
N ALA A 118 -3.78 -2.28 24.04
CA ALA A 118 -5.22 -2.07 24.21
C ALA A 118 -6.13 -2.68 23.14
N GLU A 119 -5.57 -3.21 22.04
CA GLU A 119 -6.35 -3.64 20.87
C GLU A 119 -6.98 -5.03 21.06
N LYS A 120 -8.15 -5.28 20.48
CA LYS A 120 -8.82 -6.60 20.52
C LYS A 120 -8.64 -7.43 19.26
N ILE A 121 -8.24 -6.79 18.16
CA ILE A 121 -8.14 -7.37 16.83
C ILE A 121 -6.68 -7.38 16.34
N LEU A 122 -6.41 -8.23 15.35
CA LEU A 122 -5.15 -8.17 14.61
C LEU A 122 -5.20 -6.97 13.65
N ARG A 123 -4.14 -6.16 13.64
CA ARG A 123 -4.04 -5.03 12.70
C ARG A 123 -2.95 -5.30 11.67
N LEU A 124 -3.35 -5.20 10.41
CA LEU A 124 -2.50 -5.35 9.25
C LEU A 124 -2.39 -4.02 8.51
N HIS A 125 -1.20 -3.69 8.03
CA HIS A 125 -0.99 -2.50 7.21
C HIS A 125 -1.56 -2.68 5.78
N TYR A 126 -2.28 -1.67 5.27
CA TYR A 126 -2.95 -1.69 3.95
C TYR A 126 -2.08 -2.16 2.78
N ALA A 127 -0.81 -1.79 2.78
CA ALA A 127 0.12 -2.20 1.73
C ALA A 127 0.32 -3.72 1.59
N GLN A 128 -0.09 -4.50 2.58
CA GLN A 128 -0.03 -5.97 2.57
C GLN A 128 -1.37 -6.63 2.21
N CYS A 129 -2.47 -5.89 2.12
CA CYS A 129 -3.79 -6.48 1.85
C CYS A 129 -3.84 -7.23 0.52
N LYS A 130 -3.24 -6.66 -0.54
CA LYS A 130 -3.11 -7.33 -1.84
C LYS A 130 -2.33 -8.65 -1.74
N SER A 131 -1.32 -8.71 -0.86
CA SER A 131 -0.50 -9.92 -0.65
C SER A 131 -1.29 -11.09 -0.08
N TYR A 132 -2.32 -10.81 0.72
CA TYR A 132 -3.15 -11.81 1.39
C TYR A 132 -4.55 -11.92 0.78
N ASN A 133 -4.87 -11.07 -0.20
CA ASN A 133 -6.22 -10.87 -0.72
C ASN A 133 -7.24 -10.52 0.39
N ALA A 134 -6.84 -9.69 1.36
CA ALA A 134 -7.65 -9.29 2.51
C ALA A 134 -8.45 -8.00 2.23
N VAL A 135 -9.68 -7.92 2.71
CA VAL A 135 -10.62 -6.80 2.44
C VAL A 135 -11.19 -6.13 3.70
N PHE A 136 -10.83 -6.59 4.92
CA PHE A 136 -11.23 -6.00 6.21
C PHE A 136 -12.75 -5.91 6.46
N ASP A 137 -13.51 -6.90 6.00
CA ASP A 137 -14.96 -7.03 6.19
C ASP A 137 -15.35 -8.06 7.27
N GLY A 138 -14.37 -8.52 8.06
CA GLY A 138 -14.54 -9.60 9.04
C GLY A 138 -13.61 -10.79 8.82
N ASP A 139 -12.68 -10.71 7.86
CA ASP A 139 -11.63 -11.69 7.61
C ASP A 139 -10.91 -12.17 8.89
N GLU A 140 -10.86 -13.48 9.09
CA GLU A 140 -10.04 -14.13 10.11
C GLU A 140 -8.69 -14.59 9.52
N MET A 141 -7.62 -14.44 10.31
CA MET A 141 -6.27 -14.79 9.88
C MET A 141 -5.51 -15.51 11.00
N ASN A 142 -4.71 -16.51 10.63
CA ASN A 142 -3.96 -17.33 11.55
C ASN A 142 -2.57 -16.75 11.81
N ILE A 143 -2.12 -16.87 13.06
CA ILE A 143 -0.77 -16.51 13.50
C ILE A 143 -0.07 -17.77 13.99
N HIS A 144 1.11 -18.06 13.45
CA HIS A 144 1.98 -19.12 13.96
C HIS A 144 3.30 -18.51 14.44
N LEU A 145 3.72 -18.87 15.65
CA LEU A 145 4.96 -18.42 16.26
C LEU A 145 6.04 -19.50 16.11
N PRO A 146 7.14 -19.24 15.36
CA PRO A 146 8.32 -20.09 15.34
C PRO A 146 8.83 -20.43 16.74
N GLN A 147 9.31 -21.66 16.93
CA GLN A 147 9.75 -22.16 18.25
C GLN A 147 11.27 -22.42 18.34
N ASN A 148 12.03 -22.16 17.28
CA ASN A 148 13.48 -22.34 17.27
C ASN A 148 14.19 -21.20 16.50
N GLU A 149 15.50 -21.09 16.69
CA GLU A 149 16.29 -20.04 16.03
C GLU A 149 16.43 -20.27 14.53
N LEU A 150 16.52 -21.52 14.07
CA LEU A 150 16.62 -21.84 12.64
C LEU A 150 15.41 -21.29 11.86
N THR A 151 14.19 -21.58 12.31
CA THR A 151 12.98 -21.04 11.68
C THR A 151 12.86 -19.54 11.85
N ARG A 152 13.37 -18.93 12.94
CA ARG A 152 13.42 -17.47 13.06
C ARG A 152 14.36 -16.83 12.03
N VAL A 153 15.51 -17.45 11.75
CA VAL A 153 16.44 -16.99 10.73
C VAL A 153 15.84 -17.13 9.33
N GLU A 154 15.23 -18.29 9.02
CA GLU A 154 14.51 -18.49 7.76
C GLU A 154 13.36 -17.49 7.58
N ALA A 155 12.59 -17.24 8.64
CA ALA A 155 11.54 -16.24 8.65
C ALA A 155 12.07 -14.83 8.37
N ALA A 156 13.21 -14.45 8.97
CA ALA A 156 13.80 -13.13 8.85
C ALA A 156 14.45 -12.88 7.48
N GLU A 157 15.13 -13.89 6.95
CA GLU A 157 15.96 -13.75 5.75
C GLU A 157 15.23 -14.16 4.47
N LEU A 158 14.43 -15.23 4.50
CA LEU A 158 13.81 -15.79 3.30
C LEU A 158 12.36 -15.35 3.15
N MET A 159 11.58 -15.44 4.23
CA MET A 159 10.11 -15.44 4.13
C MET A 159 9.43 -14.15 4.61
N ILE A 160 10.22 -13.16 5.04
CA ILE A 160 9.67 -11.90 5.55
C ILE A 160 8.96 -11.11 4.44
N THR A 161 7.87 -10.41 4.77
CA THR A 161 7.02 -9.67 3.82
C THR A 161 7.78 -8.84 2.78
N TYR A 162 8.84 -8.13 3.17
CA TYR A 162 9.60 -7.31 2.22
C TYR A 162 10.45 -8.13 1.23
N GLN A 163 10.77 -9.39 1.50
CA GLN A 163 11.45 -10.28 0.54
C GLN A 163 10.55 -10.62 -0.64
N HIS A 164 9.23 -10.62 -0.40
CA HIS A 164 8.18 -10.91 -1.37
C HIS A 164 7.54 -9.63 -1.93
N PHE A 165 8.37 -8.66 -2.29
CA PHE A 165 7.90 -7.40 -2.87
C PHE A 165 7.28 -7.60 -4.26
N LEU A 166 7.79 -8.58 -5.04
CA LEU A 166 7.31 -8.94 -6.38
C LEU A 166 6.49 -10.23 -6.36
N VAL A 167 5.58 -10.35 -7.32
CA VAL A 167 4.82 -11.58 -7.59
C VAL A 167 5.68 -12.56 -8.39
N SER A 168 5.71 -13.83 -8.00
CA SER A 168 6.50 -14.86 -8.68
C SER A 168 6.04 -15.18 -10.11
N LYS A 169 4.76 -14.94 -10.42
CA LYS A 169 4.15 -15.23 -11.73
C LYS A 169 4.69 -14.34 -12.85
N ASP A 170 4.70 -13.02 -12.63
CA ASP A 170 4.94 -12.02 -13.67
C ASP A 170 5.95 -10.94 -13.25
N GLY A 171 6.52 -11.04 -12.05
CA GLY A 171 7.46 -10.06 -11.52
C GLY A 171 6.83 -8.71 -11.18
N THR A 172 5.49 -8.59 -11.18
CA THR A 172 4.84 -7.32 -10.87
C THR A 172 4.93 -7.00 -9.37
N PRO A 173 5.04 -5.72 -8.97
CA PRO A 173 4.99 -5.34 -7.57
C PRO A 173 3.69 -5.77 -6.90
N LEU A 174 3.81 -6.37 -5.71
CA LEU A 174 2.69 -6.82 -4.90
C LEU A 174 2.37 -5.81 -3.79
N THR A 175 3.40 -5.22 -3.20
CA THR A 175 3.26 -4.22 -2.13
C THR A 175 3.08 -2.82 -2.72
N GLY A 176 2.10 -2.06 -2.23
CA GLY A 176 1.88 -0.68 -2.64
C GLY A 176 0.77 -0.02 -1.85
N LEU A 177 0.73 1.31 -1.85
CA LEU A 177 -0.32 2.07 -1.18
C LEU A 177 -1.60 2.10 -2.02
N ILE A 178 -2.74 2.23 -1.34
CA ILE A 178 -4.08 2.14 -1.93
C ILE A 178 -4.99 3.26 -1.41
N GLN A 179 -6.11 3.49 -2.10
CA GLN A 179 -7.22 4.36 -1.66
C GLN A 179 -6.74 5.75 -1.19
N ASP A 180 -6.98 6.10 0.06
CA ASP A 180 -6.70 7.40 0.67
C ASP A 180 -5.24 7.82 0.50
N HIS A 181 -4.30 6.89 0.55
CA HIS A 181 -2.88 7.20 0.32
C HIS A 181 -2.60 7.67 -1.10
N VAL A 182 -3.32 7.16 -2.10
CA VAL A 182 -3.22 7.62 -3.49
C VAL A 182 -3.81 9.03 -3.62
N VAL A 183 -4.96 9.26 -2.99
CA VAL A 183 -5.60 10.58 -2.96
C VAL A 183 -4.69 11.59 -2.29
N ALA A 184 -4.12 11.24 -1.14
CA ALA A 184 -3.18 12.05 -0.37
C ALA A 184 -1.89 12.35 -1.16
N GLY A 185 -1.30 11.36 -1.81
CA GLY A 185 -0.09 11.57 -2.63
C GLY A 185 -0.35 12.49 -3.81
N THR A 186 -1.49 12.28 -4.50
CA THR A 186 -1.92 13.13 -5.61
C THR A 186 -2.17 14.53 -5.11
N ALA A 187 -2.94 14.69 -4.03
CA ALA A 187 -3.21 15.97 -3.40
C ALA A 187 -1.93 16.66 -2.95
N LEU A 188 -1.09 16.02 -2.14
CA LEU A 188 0.16 16.59 -1.63
C LEU A 188 1.03 17.15 -2.76
N THR A 189 1.10 16.43 -3.88
CA THR A 189 1.93 16.80 -5.02
C THR A 189 1.25 17.67 -6.06
N MET A 190 -0.07 17.75 -6.09
CA MET A 190 -0.79 18.63 -7.00
C MET A 190 -0.42 20.09 -6.75
N GLY A 191 -0.14 20.82 -7.84
CA GLY A 191 0.45 22.17 -7.88
C GLY A 191 -0.10 23.20 -6.88
N ASP A 192 0.70 24.25 -6.66
CA ASP A 192 0.41 25.43 -5.82
C ASP A 192 0.23 25.16 -4.31
N ARG A 193 0.84 24.09 -3.79
CA ARG A 193 0.94 23.85 -2.34
C ARG A 193 2.28 24.28 -1.77
N PHE A 194 2.21 25.15 -0.76
CA PHE A 194 3.34 25.64 0.01
C PHE A 194 3.16 25.34 1.49
N PHE A 195 4.25 24.93 2.12
CA PHE A 195 4.31 24.60 3.54
C PHE A 195 5.22 25.57 4.26
N GLU A 196 4.86 25.92 5.49
CA GLU A 196 5.76 26.63 6.39
C GLU A 196 6.84 25.69 6.92
N LYS A 197 7.87 26.27 7.54
CA LYS A 197 9.00 25.51 8.09
C LYS A 197 8.54 24.45 9.11
N SER A 198 7.63 24.82 10.00
CA SER A 198 7.07 23.93 11.03
C SER A 198 6.37 22.74 10.41
N ASP A 199 5.53 22.98 9.40
CA ASP A 199 4.70 21.98 8.75
C ASP A 199 5.58 20.99 7.98
N TYR A 200 6.53 21.52 7.22
CA TYR A 200 7.53 20.74 6.50
C TYR A 200 8.33 19.83 7.45
N GLN A 201 8.81 20.38 8.58
CA GLN A 201 9.55 19.61 9.58
C GLN A 201 8.68 18.52 10.21
N GLN A 202 7.43 18.83 10.53
CA GLN A 202 6.50 17.88 11.13
C GLN A 202 6.16 16.73 10.19
N LEU A 203 5.87 17.03 8.92
CA LEU A 203 5.56 16.04 7.88
C LEU A 203 6.77 15.12 7.63
N VAL A 204 7.97 15.68 7.50
CA VAL A 204 9.21 14.88 7.32
C VAL A 204 9.51 14.03 8.55
N TYR A 205 9.39 14.61 9.75
CA TYR A 205 9.65 13.88 10.99
C TYR A 205 8.66 12.75 11.21
N ASN A 206 7.38 12.93 10.88
CA ASN A 206 6.39 11.86 10.98
C ASN A 206 6.68 10.70 10.00
N ALA A 207 7.02 11.04 8.76
CA ALA A 207 7.32 10.05 7.73
C ALA A 207 8.53 9.17 8.08
N ILE A 208 9.58 9.77 8.65
CA ILE A 208 10.91 9.15 8.79
C ILE A 208 11.26 8.82 10.25
N GLY A 209 10.85 9.66 11.19
CA GLY A 209 11.44 9.81 12.53
C GLY A 209 11.33 8.59 13.44
N SER A 210 10.33 7.73 13.26
CA SER A 210 10.15 6.57 14.16
C SER A 210 11.19 5.46 13.99
N ASN A 211 11.93 5.45 12.87
CA ASN A 211 12.69 4.27 12.44
C ASN A 211 14.19 4.54 12.25
N SER A 212 14.70 5.72 12.63
CA SER A 212 16.09 6.05 12.33
C SER A 212 16.82 6.75 13.47
N ARG A 213 18.08 6.32 13.65
CA ARG A 213 19.08 6.95 14.52
C ARG A 213 19.90 8.02 13.79
N ARG A 214 19.68 8.24 12.49
CA ARG A 214 20.42 9.20 11.67
C ARG A 214 19.83 10.60 11.81
N LYS A 215 20.71 11.61 11.83
CA LYS A 215 20.30 13.02 11.79
C LYS A 215 19.58 13.31 10.46
N ILE A 216 18.34 13.79 10.54
CA ILE A 216 17.54 14.18 9.38
C ILE A 216 18.14 15.46 8.79
N ARG A 217 18.49 15.42 7.50
CA ARG A 217 18.94 16.58 6.73
C ARG A 217 17.75 17.16 5.99
N LEU A 218 17.45 18.41 6.27
CA LEU A 218 16.35 19.15 5.66
C LEU A 218 16.83 19.88 4.41
N LEU A 219 15.94 20.06 3.44
CA LEU A 219 16.21 20.85 2.24
C LEU A 219 15.90 22.34 2.48
N PRO A 220 16.60 23.26 1.79
CA PRO A 220 16.30 24.69 1.88
C PRO A 220 14.91 25.03 1.30
N PRO A 221 14.31 26.15 1.73
CA PRO A 221 13.01 26.60 1.21
C PRO A 221 13.11 26.95 -0.28
N CYS A 222 11.98 26.84 -0.97
CA CYS A 222 11.88 27.16 -2.39
C CYS A 222 11.52 28.65 -2.63
N ILE A 223 10.84 29.28 -1.67
CA ILE A 223 10.58 30.73 -1.62
C ILE A 223 11.26 31.28 -0.39
N TRP A 224 12.08 32.33 -0.56
CA TRP A 224 12.82 32.97 0.54
C TRP A 224 12.14 34.23 1.05
N LYS A 225 11.50 34.99 0.16
CA LYS A 225 10.80 36.24 0.45
C LYS A 225 9.42 36.20 -0.23
N PRO A 226 8.36 36.78 0.37
CA PRO A 226 8.35 37.51 1.64
C PRO A 226 8.43 36.62 2.89
N LYS A 227 8.09 35.33 2.75
CA LYS A 227 8.15 34.32 3.83
C LYS A 227 8.86 33.07 3.33
N GLN A 228 9.57 32.36 4.21
CA GLN A 228 10.20 31.09 3.87
C GLN A 228 9.13 30.01 3.67
N LEU A 229 9.01 29.51 2.45
CA LEU A 229 8.04 28.46 2.10
C LEU A 229 8.72 27.29 1.38
N TRP A 230 8.23 26.09 1.67
CA TRP A 230 8.62 24.83 1.04
C TRP A 230 7.48 24.37 0.15
N GLY A 231 7.69 24.45 -1.16
CA GLY A 231 6.75 23.96 -2.16
C GLY A 231 7.04 22.51 -2.52
N GLU A 232 5.98 21.76 -2.80
CA GLU A 232 6.11 20.41 -3.36
C GLU A 232 6.40 20.43 -4.86
N LYS A 233 6.20 21.55 -5.56
CA LYS A 233 6.63 21.76 -6.94
C LYS A 233 6.93 23.24 -7.17
N GLN A 234 7.93 23.55 -8.01
CA GLN A 234 8.10 24.90 -8.53
C GLN A 234 8.34 24.86 -10.04
N VAL A 235 7.49 25.60 -10.75
CA VAL A 235 7.54 25.94 -12.18
C VAL A 235 8.93 26.47 -12.63
N PHE A 236 9.73 27.00 -11.71
CA PHE A 236 11.01 27.66 -12.00
C PHE A 236 12.22 26.74 -12.22
N SER A 237 12.10 25.41 -12.00
CA SER A 237 13.25 24.51 -12.16
C SER A 237 13.76 24.43 -13.60
N LEU A 238 12.93 24.68 -14.61
CA LEU A 238 13.34 24.59 -16.01
C LEU A 238 14.13 25.83 -16.48
N ILE A 239 13.75 27.03 -16.04
CA ILE A 239 14.50 28.26 -16.35
C ILE A 239 15.91 28.19 -15.75
N CYS A 240 16.05 27.59 -14.55
CA CYS A 240 17.36 27.39 -13.94
C CYS A 240 18.17 26.23 -14.58
N LEU A 241 17.52 25.16 -15.05
CA LEU A 241 18.16 24.10 -15.85
C LEU A 241 18.69 24.63 -17.18
N SER A 242 18.00 25.58 -17.82
CA SER A 242 18.49 26.28 -19.01
C SER A 242 19.63 27.26 -18.74
N LEU A 243 19.85 27.67 -17.48
CA LEU A 243 20.80 28.71 -17.09
C LEU A 243 22.02 28.20 -16.31
N ASN A 244 22.24 26.89 -16.20
CA ASN A 244 23.43 26.29 -15.55
C ASN A 244 23.73 26.85 -14.14
N LYS A 245 22.70 27.25 -13.40
CA LYS A 245 22.83 27.67 -11.99
C LYS A 245 22.34 26.54 -11.09
N ASN A 246 23.18 26.15 -10.12
CA ASN A 246 22.96 25.09 -9.11
C ASN A 246 21.84 25.42 -8.10
N LEU A 247 20.68 25.89 -8.56
CA LEU A 247 19.52 26.20 -7.74
C LEU A 247 18.42 25.17 -8.00
N PHE A 248 18.57 23.97 -7.43
CA PHE A 248 17.59 22.90 -7.57
C PHE A 248 16.39 23.11 -6.63
N ALA A 249 15.33 23.70 -7.16
CA ALA A 249 14.01 23.71 -6.53
C ALA A 249 13.29 22.39 -6.86
N SER A 250 12.92 21.63 -5.83
CA SER A 250 12.44 20.25 -5.90
C SER A 250 11.37 20.03 -4.85
N ALA A 251 10.47 19.05 -5.03
CA ALA A 251 9.44 18.68 -4.07
C ALA A 251 10.06 18.38 -2.71
N LYS A 252 9.97 19.32 -1.78
CA LYS A 252 10.92 19.29 -0.66
C LYS A 252 10.63 18.14 0.27
N ILE A 253 9.38 17.79 0.57
CA ILE A 253 9.07 16.68 1.48
C ILE A 253 9.44 15.34 0.84
N ILE A 254 8.93 15.05 -0.36
CA ILE A 254 9.20 13.77 -1.04
C ILE A 254 10.69 13.63 -1.34
N SER A 255 11.36 14.65 -1.87
CA SER A 255 12.80 14.59 -2.14
C SER A 255 13.61 14.38 -0.87
N THR A 256 13.20 14.98 0.27
CA THR A 256 13.88 14.75 1.56
C THR A 256 13.76 13.30 1.98
N ILE A 257 12.57 12.69 1.85
CA ILE A 257 12.35 11.28 2.17
C ILE A 257 13.17 10.38 1.24
N LEU A 258 13.14 10.64 -0.06
CA LEU A 258 13.88 9.89 -1.07
C LEU A 258 15.38 9.89 -0.79
N LEU A 259 15.97 11.08 -0.58
CA LEU A 259 17.40 11.24 -0.26
C LEU A 259 17.80 10.66 1.09
N TYR A 260 16.89 10.67 2.06
CA TYR A 260 17.16 10.11 3.38
C TYR A 260 17.23 8.59 3.39
N ILE A 261 16.31 7.95 2.65
CA ILE A 261 16.21 6.49 2.56
C ILE A 261 17.35 5.93 1.70
N GLN A 262 17.78 6.69 0.69
CA GLN A 262 18.92 6.35 -0.15
C GLN A 262 20.18 6.08 0.71
N PRO A 263 20.91 4.97 0.47
CA PRO A 263 22.22 4.74 1.08
C PRO A 263 23.25 5.77 0.62
N ALA A 264 24.09 6.27 1.53
CA ALA A 264 25.00 7.41 1.29
C ALA A 264 26.08 7.19 0.21
N LYS A 265 26.29 5.96 -0.27
CA LYS A 265 27.31 5.60 -1.27
C LYS A 265 26.74 5.23 -2.64
N GLU A 266 25.43 5.34 -2.81
CA GLU A 266 24.77 4.88 -4.04
C GLU A 266 24.34 6.04 -4.93
N VAL A 267 24.16 5.74 -6.22
CA VAL A 267 23.71 6.70 -7.23
C VAL A 267 22.26 7.08 -6.94
N SER A 268 21.97 8.38 -6.98
CA SER A 268 20.61 8.88 -6.75
C SER A 268 19.68 8.57 -7.92
N LEU A 269 18.41 8.30 -7.61
CA LEU A 269 17.39 7.95 -8.59
C LEU A 269 17.23 9.04 -9.66
N ASN A 270 17.23 8.62 -10.92
CA ASN A 270 16.78 9.39 -12.06
C ASN A 270 15.61 8.64 -12.71
N LEU A 271 14.45 9.27 -12.83
CA LEU A 271 13.23 8.68 -13.39
C LEU A 271 12.54 9.68 -14.31
N ASN A 272 12.11 9.20 -15.48
CA ASN A 272 11.19 9.89 -16.38
C ASN A 272 9.99 8.97 -16.60
N SER A 273 8.80 9.43 -16.24
CA SER A 273 7.58 8.65 -16.42
C SER A 273 6.36 9.55 -16.58
N LYS A 274 5.21 8.95 -16.86
CA LYS A 274 3.91 9.62 -17.05
C LYS A 274 2.94 9.27 -15.93
N SER A 275 2.20 10.25 -15.44
CA SER A 275 1.10 10.06 -14.51
C SER A 275 -0.11 9.45 -15.22
N LYS A 276 -1.04 8.90 -14.46
CA LYS A 276 -2.33 8.42 -14.98
C LYS A 276 -3.28 9.54 -15.34
N LEU A 277 -3.10 10.73 -14.76
CA LEU A 277 -3.89 11.90 -15.09
C LEU A 277 -3.43 12.43 -16.45
N SER A 278 -4.39 12.57 -17.35
CA SER A 278 -4.14 13.05 -18.70
C SER A 278 -3.99 14.57 -18.70
N MET A 279 -3.28 15.10 -19.70
CA MET A 279 -3.14 16.55 -19.89
C MET A 279 -4.49 17.27 -20.04
N LYS A 280 -5.53 16.58 -20.56
CA LYS A 280 -6.89 17.12 -20.70
C LYS A 280 -7.58 17.41 -19.36
N SER A 281 -7.09 16.82 -18.28
CA SER A 281 -7.61 17.00 -16.93
C SER A 281 -7.13 18.29 -16.28
N TRP A 282 -6.20 19.00 -16.91
CA TRP A 282 -5.65 20.26 -16.42
C TRP A 282 -6.22 21.44 -17.20
N PRO A 283 -6.45 22.59 -16.54
CA PRO A 283 -6.87 23.80 -17.24
C PRO A 283 -5.78 24.22 -18.23
N SER A 284 -6.10 24.17 -19.53
CA SER A 284 -5.21 24.65 -20.57
C SER A 284 -5.30 26.17 -20.66
N GLU A 285 -4.20 26.89 -20.45
CA GLU A 285 -4.13 28.28 -20.90
C GLU A 285 -3.96 28.32 -22.43
N PRO A 286 -4.72 29.19 -23.14
CA PRO A 286 -4.73 29.21 -24.61
C PRO A 286 -3.40 29.58 -25.28
N ASN A 287 -2.41 30.09 -24.54
CA ASN A 287 -1.15 30.65 -25.11
C ASN A 287 0.15 30.05 -24.53
N ALA A 288 0.11 28.97 -23.75
CA ALA A 288 1.33 28.38 -23.22
C ALA A 288 2.04 27.54 -24.30
N THR A 289 3.23 27.94 -24.73
CA THR A 289 4.04 27.17 -25.71
C THR A 289 4.79 25.98 -25.08
N ASN A 290 4.73 25.84 -23.75
CA ASN A 290 5.31 24.73 -22.98
C ASN A 290 4.27 24.11 -22.02
N ILE A 291 3.10 23.70 -22.54
CA ILE A 291 1.98 23.12 -21.77
C ILE A 291 2.36 21.82 -21.04
N ASP A 292 3.27 21.02 -21.60
CA ASP A 292 3.57 19.66 -21.11
C ASP A 292 4.10 19.62 -19.65
N LEU A 293 4.85 20.64 -19.21
CA LEU A 293 5.46 20.67 -17.87
C LEU A 293 4.58 21.34 -16.81
N MET A 294 3.65 22.21 -17.23
CA MET A 294 2.67 22.85 -16.35
C MET A 294 1.57 21.87 -15.93
N ALA A 295 1.23 20.93 -16.81
CA ALA A 295 0.12 20.01 -16.62
C ALA A 295 0.42 18.84 -15.67
N ASP A 296 1.46 18.89 -14.84
CA ASP A 296 1.77 17.91 -13.79
C ASP A 296 1.71 16.42 -14.21
N THR A 297 1.80 16.19 -15.52
CA THR A 297 1.48 14.93 -16.18
C THR A 297 2.75 14.08 -16.29
N TYR A 298 3.91 14.72 -16.41
CA TYR A 298 5.20 14.06 -16.49
C TYR A 298 5.87 14.07 -15.12
N VAL A 299 6.18 12.87 -14.62
CA VAL A 299 6.93 12.69 -13.39
C VAL A 299 8.42 12.64 -13.71
N ILE A 300 9.14 13.62 -13.19
CA ILE A 300 10.57 13.78 -13.41
C ILE A 300 11.26 13.78 -12.05
N ILE A 301 12.08 12.75 -11.81
CA ILE A 301 12.98 12.67 -10.66
C ILE A 301 14.41 12.76 -11.17
N ARG A 302 15.20 13.66 -10.57
CA ARG A 302 16.62 13.81 -10.88
C ARG A 302 17.43 13.89 -9.61
N HIS A 303 18.47 13.07 -9.51
CA HIS A 303 19.30 12.98 -8.32
C HIS A 303 18.47 12.83 -7.01
N GLY A 304 17.42 12.01 -7.04
CA GLY A 304 16.54 11.80 -5.89
C GLY A 304 15.61 12.98 -5.57
N HIS A 305 15.64 14.04 -6.37
CA HIS A 305 14.75 15.17 -6.27
C HIS A 305 13.57 15.05 -7.24
N LEU A 306 12.34 15.08 -6.72
CA LEU A 306 11.14 15.16 -7.55
C LEU A 306 11.01 16.60 -8.07
N LEU A 307 11.11 16.80 -9.38
CA LEU A 307 11.08 18.12 -10.02
C LEU A 307 9.70 18.47 -10.57
N SER A 308 8.99 17.48 -11.09
CA SER A 308 7.68 17.65 -11.75
C SER A 308 6.84 16.39 -11.56
N GLY A 309 5.52 16.56 -11.62
CA GLY A 309 4.54 15.48 -11.78
C GLY A 309 3.96 14.88 -10.51
N LEU A 310 2.78 14.27 -10.63
CA LEU A 310 2.00 13.77 -9.50
C LEU A 310 2.47 12.40 -8.98
N ILE A 311 2.41 12.22 -7.66
CA ILE A 311 2.52 10.90 -7.03
C ILE A 311 1.13 10.29 -6.91
N ASP A 312 0.73 9.58 -7.98
CA ASP A 312 -0.52 8.84 -8.04
C ASP A 312 -0.31 7.32 -7.85
N LYS A 313 -1.33 6.52 -8.19
CA LYS A 313 -1.29 5.05 -8.10
C LYS A 313 -0.16 4.43 -8.92
N ALA A 314 0.30 5.06 -10.00
CA ALA A 314 1.43 4.57 -10.79
C ALA A 314 2.76 4.67 -10.03
N TYR A 315 2.88 5.55 -9.01
CA TYR A 315 4.15 5.82 -8.33
C TYR A 315 4.22 5.32 -6.89
N CYS A 316 3.11 5.36 -6.14
CA CYS A 316 3.06 4.84 -4.77
C CYS A 316 2.32 3.50 -4.65
N GLY A 317 1.64 3.06 -5.71
CA GLY A 317 0.89 1.81 -5.76
C GLY A 317 1.72 0.61 -6.22
N SER A 318 1.05 -0.54 -6.34
CA SER A 318 1.64 -1.81 -6.80
C SER A 318 1.77 -1.87 -8.32
N THR A 319 2.53 -0.92 -8.89
CA THR A 319 2.72 -0.74 -10.34
C THR A 319 4.19 -0.92 -10.72
N LEU A 320 4.44 -1.59 -11.86
CA LEU A 320 5.78 -1.70 -12.45
C LEU A 320 6.37 -0.32 -12.74
N ALA A 321 7.69 -0.20 -12.58
CA ALA A 321 8.44 1.05 -12.76
C ALA A 321 7.93 2.26 -11.92
N SER A 322 7.17 1.99 -10.85
CA SER A 322 6.84 2.98 -9.82
C SER A 322 8.09 3.44 -9.08
N VAL A 323 8.04 4.58 -8.38
CA VAL A 323 9.18 5.04 -7.55
C VAL A 323 9.57 3.97 -6.52
N VAL A 324 8.57 3.32 -5.93
CA VAL A 324 8.81 2.23 -4.95
C VAL A 324 9.50 1.04 -5.62
N HIS A 325 9.10 0.67 -6.84
CA HIS A 325 9.77 -0.40 -7.59
C HIS A 325 11.19 -0.02 -8.00
N CYS A 326 11.43 1.22 -8.43
CA CYS A 326 12.78 1.71 -8.72
C CYS A 326 13.66 1.70 -7.46
N TYR A 327 13.11 2.01 -6.28
CA TYR A 327 13.82 1.91 -5.01
C TYR A 327 14.13 0.46 -4.63
N TYR A 328 13.23 -0.47 -4.95
CA TYR A 328 13.47 -1.90 -4.77
C TYR A 328 14.65 -2.37 -5.63
N GLU A 329 14.70 -1.93 -6.89
CA GLU A 329 15.73 -2.33 -7.85
C GLU A 329 17.10 -1.71 -7.53
N LEU A 330 17.14 -0.41 -7.23
CA LEU A 330 18.39 0.31 -6.98
C LEU A 330 18.95 0.04 -5.58
N TYR A 331 18.12 0.16 -4.55
CA TYR A 331 18.56 0.20 -3.14
C TYR A 331 18.19 -1.06 -2.35
N GLY A 332 17.50 -2.01 -3.00
CA GLY A 332 17.07 -3.25 -2.40
C GLY A 332 15.75 -3.18 -1.63
N LYS A 333 15.32 -4.36 -1.22
CA LYS A 333 13.95 -4.63 -0.71
C LYS A 333 13.63 -3.92 0.61
N ARG A 334 14.62 -3.79 1.49
CA ARG A 334 14.47 -3.10 2.79
C ARG A 334 14.20 -1.60 2.59
N CYS A 335 14.90 -0.96 1.67
CA CYS A 335 14.73 0.46 1.34
C CYS A 335 13.34 0.71 0.73
N ALA A 336 12.89 -0.14 -0.19
CA ALA A 336 11.54 -0.05 -0.75
C ALA A 336 10.44 -0.20 0.32
N ALA A 337 10.54 -1.20 1.20
CA ALA A 337 9.59 -1.39 2.29
C ALA A 337 9.57 -0.22 3.28
N TYR A 338 10.73 0.39 3.52
CA TYR A 338 10.82 1.60 4.33
C TYR A 338 10.19 2.80 3.65
N LEU A 339 10.38 2.97 2.34
CA LEU A 339 9.75 4.02 1.54
C LEU A 339 8.22 3.93 1.58
N VAL A 340 7.66 2.73 1.39
CA VAL A 340 6.21 2.50 1.51
C VAL A 340 5.70 2.90 2.90
N THR A 341 6.45 2.54 3.95
CA THR A 341 6.08 2.89 5.32
C THR A 341 6.15 4.42 5.55
N ALA A 342 7.16 5.09 5.01
CA ALA A 342 7.34 6.53 5.13
C ALA A 342 6.23 7.30 4.38
N PHE A 343 5.91 6.89 3.15
CA PHE A 343 4.80 7.44 2.38
C PHE A 343 3.45 7.22 3.06
N SER A 344 3.18 6.02 3.59
CA SER A 344 1.95 5.74 4.34
C SER A 344 1.75 6.71 5.50
N LYS A 345 2.80 6.93 6.30
CA LYS A 345 2.77 7.87 7.44
C LYS A 345 2.57 9.31 7.00
N LEU A 346 3.35 9.75 6.01
CA LEU A 346 3.25 11.08 5.42
C LEU A 346 1.82 11.38 4.95
N PHE A 347 1.27 10.48 4.14
CA PHE A 347 -0.04 10.64 3.53
C PHE A 347 -1.17 10.58 4.55
N THR A 348 -1.04 9.73 5.56
CA THR A 348 -2.01 9.66 6.66
C THR A 348 -2.02 10.97 7.47
N LEU A 349 -0.84 11.48 7.86
CA LEU A 349 -0.74 12.73 8.59
C LEU A 349 -1.24 13.92 7.75
N PHE A 350 -0.89 13.94 6.46
CA PHE A 350 -1.32 14.97 5.54
C PHE A 350 -2.84 15.05 5.46
N LEU A 351 -3.52 13.90 5.31
CA LEU A 351 -4.98 13.89 5.28
C LEU A 351 -5.63 14.30 6.61
N GLN A 352 -5.03 13.90 7.73
CA GLN A 352 -5.59 14.18 9.06
C GLN A 352 -5.48 15.64 9.47
N TYR A 353 -4.36 16.31 9.18
CA TYR A 353 -4.04 17.63 9.74
C TYR A 353 -4.04 18.76 8.72
N TYR A 354 -3.78 18.47 7.44
CA TYR A 354 -3.59 19.51 6.43
C TYR A 354 -4.70 19.54 5.39
N ARG A 355 -5.26 18.37 5.03
CA ARG A 355 -6.30 18.29 4.00
C ARG A 355 -7.23 17.12 4.23
N GLY A 356 -8.45 17.38 4.69
CA GLY A 356 -9.52 16.37 4.61
C GLY A 356 -9.86 15.99 3.16
N PHE A 357 -10.47 14.83 2.98
CA PHE A 357 -11.03 14.41 1.71
C PHE A 357 -12.46 13.91 1.92
N THR A 358 -13.37 14.31 1.04
CA THR A 358 -14.78 13.91 1.07
C THR A 358 -15.32 13.86 -0.35
N LEU A 359 -16.46 13.19 -0.52
CA LEU A 359 -17.24 13.19 -1.75
C LEU A 359 -18.69 13.55 -1.38
N GLY A 360 -19.23 14.56 -2.05
CA GLY A 360 -20.59 15.04 -1.87
C GLY A 360 -21.51 14.60 -3.01
N ILE A 361 -22.81 14.84 -2.86
CA ILE A 361 -23.79 14.60 -3.95
C ILE A 361 -23.44 15.44 -5.19
N GLU A 362 -22.86 16.64 -4.99
CA GLU A 362 -22.49 17.53 -6.09
C GLU A 362 -21.45 16.96 -7.05
N ASP A 363 -20.56 16.08 -6.57
CA ASP A 363 -19.52 15.45 -7.40
C ASP A 363 -20.11 14.47 -8.42
N PHE A 364 -21.36 14.04 -8.23
CA PHE A 364 -22.10 13.16 -9.14
C PHE A 364 -23.03 13.91 -10.08
N LEU A 365 -23.21 15.23 -9.90
CA LEU A 365 -24.13 16.02 -10.72
C LEU A 365 -23.47 16.38 -12.06
N LEU A 366 -24.22 16.16 -13.14
CA LEU A 366 -23.85 16.60 -14.48
C LEU A 366 -24.24 18.06 -14.68
N PHE A 367 -23.45 18.80 -15.45
CA PHE A 367 -23.86 20.14 -15.88
C PHE A 367 -25.15 20.09 -16.71
N PRO A 368 -26.05 21.10 -16.60
CA PRO A 368 -27.33 21.09 -17.32
C PRO A 368 -27.23 20.84 -18.83
N PRO A 369 -26.26 21.39 -19.58
CA PRO A 369 -26.07 21.06 -20.99
C PRO A 369 -25.73 19.57 -21.23
N GLY A 370 -24.96 18.97 -20.33
CA GLY A 370 -24.62 17.54 -20.38
C GLY A 370 -25.86 16.66 -20.13
N VAL A 371 -26.75 17.06 -19.23
CA VAL A 371 -28.03 16.35 -18.98
C VAL A 371 -28.92 16.37 -20.22
N SER A 372 -29.09 17.56 -20.84
CA SER A 372 -29.87 17.71 -22.07
C SER A 372 -29.29 16.90 -23.23
N HIS A 373 -27.97 16.92 -23.39
CA HIS A 373 -27.28 16.13 -24.40
C HIS A 373 -27.46 14.62 -24.20
N ARG A 374 -27.28 14.14 -22.96
CA ARG A 374 -27.52 12.74 -22.60
C ARG A 374 -28.97 12.33 -22.92
N ARG A 375 -29.96 13.15 -22.55
CA ARG A 375 -31.38 12.86 -22.80
C ARG A 375 -31.67 12.76 -24.29
N ARG A 376 -31.10 13.66 -25.11
CA ARG A 376 -31.22 13.61 -26.57
C ARG A 376 -30.68 12.29 -27.14
N LEU A 377 -29.44 11.91 -26.78
CA LEU A 377 -28.83 10.66 -27.27
C LEU A 377 -29.61 9.41 -26.84
N ILE A 378 -30.16 9.39 -25.61
CA ILE A 378 -31.02 8.28 -25.16
C ILE A 378 -32.30 8.20 -26.00
N ASN A 379 -32.92 9.33 -26.32
CA ASN A 379 -34.12 9.35 -27.17
C ASN A 379 -33.81 8.90 -28.60
N GLU A 380 -32.70 9.36 -29.19
CA GLU A 380 -32.23 8.91 -30.51
C GLU A 380 -31.95 7.40 -30.52
N CYS A 381 -31.26 6.89 -29.48
CA CYS A 381 -30.98 5.46 -29.31
C CYS A 381 -32.26 4.61 -29.24
N ARG A 382 -33.30 5.08 -28.54
CA ARG A 382 -34.58 4.35 -28.41
C ARG A 382 -35.29 4.15 -29.75
N VAL A 383 -35.15 5.11 -30.66
CA VAL A 383 -35.80 5.07 -31.98
C VAL A 383 -34.93 4.29 -32.97
N GLN A 384 -33.64 4.61 -33.04
CA GLN A 384 -32.80 4.18 -34.17
C GLN A 384 -31.98 2.90 -33.90
N ALA A 385 -31.62 2.61 -32.64
CA ALA A 385 -30.67 1.55 -32.36
C ALA A 385 -31.22 0.15 -32.65
N GLY A 386 -32.51 -0.08 -32.36
CA GLY A 386 -33.15 -1.38 -32.61
C GLY A 386 -33.34 -1.65 -34.10
N GLU A 387 -33.84 -0.66 -34.83
CA GLU A 387 -34.04 -0.74 -36.27
C GLU A 387 -32.71 -0.97 -37.02
N LYS A 388 -31.66 -0.22 -36.66
CA LYS A 388 -30.31 -0.38 -37.20
C LYS A 388 -29.73 -1.77 -36.90
N ALA A 389 -29.94 -2.29 -35.69
CA ALA A 389 -29.46 -3.61 -35.29
C ALA A 389 -30.17 -4.72 -36.09
N LEU A 390 -31.49 -4.64 -36.22
CA LEU A 390 -32.29 -5.63 -36.95
C LEU A 390 -31.99 -5.62 -38.45
N ARG A 391 -31.89 -4.44 -39.08
CA ARG A 391 -31.52 -4.32 -40.50
C ARG A 391 -30.18 -4.98 -40.77
N LYS A 392 -29.21 -4.77 -39.88
CA LYS A 392 -27.89 -5.37 -39.99
C LYS A 392 -27.92 -6.89 -39.85
N THR A 393 -28.72 -7.43 -38.94
CA THR A 393 -28.84 -8.89 -38.76
C THR A 393 -29.51 -9.56 -39.96
N PHE A 394 -30.55 -8.96 -40.53
CA PHE A 394 -31.24 -9.53 -41.69
C PHE A 394 -30.65 -9.09 -43.03
N SER A 395 -29.51 -8.38 -43.01
CA SER A 395 -28.85 -7.84 -44.21
C SER A 395 -29.77 -7.00 -45.11
N LEU A 396 -30.70 -6.27 -44.49
CA LEU A 396 -31.63 -5.38 -45.18
C LEU A 396 -30.96 -4.02 -45.46
N PRO A 397 -31.19 -3.40 -46.64
CA PRO A 397 -30.68 -2.08 -46.95
C PRO A 397 -31.30 -0.99 -46.04
N ASP A 398 -30.56 0.08 -45.77
CA ASP A 398 -30.98 1.16 -44.83
C ASP A 398 -32.31 1.85 -45.21
N ASN A 399 -32.75 1.74 -46.47
CA ASN A 399 -34.00 2.31 -46.98
C ASN A 399 -35.17 1.30 -47.04
N SER A 400 -35.03 0.09 -46.46
CA SER A 400 -36.11 -0.91 -46.47
C SER A 400 -37.31 -0.48 -45.61
N ASN A 401 -38.52 -0.83 -46.05
CA ASN A 401 -39.76 -0.51 -45.35
C ASN A 401 -39.81 -1.19 -43.98
N GLU A 402 -40.45 -0.53 -43.00
CA GLU A 402 -40.57 -1.04 -41.63
C GLU A 402 -41.38 -2.35 -41.56
N GLU A 403 -42.35 -2.53 -42.47
CA GLU A 403 -43.15 -3.75 -42.60
C GLU A 403 -42.30 -4.97 -42.99
N GLU A 404 -41.33 -4.81 -43.90
CA GLU A 404 -40.42 -5.88 -44.31
C GLU A 404 -39.49 -6.32 -43.17
N LEU A 405 -39.04 -5.37 -42.34
CA LEU A 405 -38.23 -5.63 -41.16
C LEU A 405 -39.00 -6.44 -40.11
N ILE A 406 -40.26 -6.07 -39.87
CA ILE A 406 -41.15 -6.74 -38.92
C ILE A 406 -41.45 -8.16 -39.41
N ASP A 407 -41.69 -8.34 -40.70
CA ASP A 407 -41.95 -9.65 -41.30
C ASP A 407 -40.74 -10.59 -41.20
N GLU A 408 -39.53 -10.13 -41.53
CA GLU A 408 -38.30 -10.94 -41.38
C GLU A 408 -38.00 -11.25 -39.90
N PHE A 409 -38.23 -10.28 -39.01
CA PHE A 409 -38.13 -10.51 -37.57
C PHE A 409 -39.15 -11.56 -37.10
N ALA A 410 -40.41 -11.46 -37.53
CA ALA A 410 -41.45 -12.43 -37.18
C ALA A 410 -41.14 -13.83 -37.74
N LYS A 411 -40.62 -13.94 -38.97
CA LYS A 411 -40.19 -15.22 -39.57
C LYS A 411 -39.05 -15.87 -38.79
N ALA A 412 -38.09 -15.07 -38.31
CA ALA A 412 -36.98 -15.54 -37.50
C ALA A 412 -37.42 -16.05 -36.12
N PHE A 413 -38.49 -15.50 -35.54
CA PHE A 413 -39.03 -15.92 -34.24
C PHE A 413 -40.08 -17.04 -34.34
N CYS A 414 -40.81 -17.15 -35.46
CA CYS A 414 -41.90 -18.12 -35.63
C CYS A 414 -41.48 -19.47 -36.24
N THR A 415 -40.24 -19.61 -36.74
CA THR A 415 -39.73 -20.91 -37.17
C THR A 415 -39.53 -21.84 -35.97
N LYS A 416 -40.06 -23.08 -36.05
CA LYS A 416 -40.06 -24.08 -34.96
C LYS A 416 -38.68 -24.41 -34.37
N SER A 417 -37.60 -24.06 -35.07
CA SER A 417 -36.26 -23.97 -34.52
C SER A 417 -35.89 -22.49 -34.46
N PHE A 418 -36.04 -21.86 -33.30
CA PHE A 418 -35.39 -20.58 -33.03
C PHE A 418 -33.89 -20.77 -33.31
N ASP A 419 -33.40 -20.25 -34.43
CA ASP A 419 -32.03 -20.46 -34.83
C ASP A 419 -31.15 -19.67 -33.86
N GLU A 420 -30.54 -20.36 -32.91
CA GLU A 420 -29.67 -19.75 -31.89
C GLU A 420 -28.59 -18.86 -32.53
N ARG A 421 -28.21 -19.12 -33.79
CA ARG A 421 -27.25 -18.32 -34.53
C ARG A 421 -27.79 -16.93 -34.82
N ILE A 422 -29.01 -16.83 -35.34
CA ILE A 422 -29.67 -15.57 -35.67
C ILE A 422 -29.92 -14.77 -34.38
N SER A 423 -30.33 -15.44 -33.30
CA SER A 423 -30.47 -14.79 -31.99
C SER A 423 -29.17 -14.19 -31.46
N LYS A 424 -28.07 -14.97 -31.50
CA LYS A 424 -26.75 -14.50 -31.07
C LYS A 424 -26.25 -13.34 -31.93
N GLU A 425 -26.56 -13.36 -33.23
CA GLU A 425 -26.23 -12.28 -34.16
C GLU A 425 -27.05 -11.01 -33.91
N MET A 426 -28.36 -11.14 -33.67
CA MET A 426 -29.21 -10.03 -33.22
C MET A 426 -28.67 -9.41 -31.93
N ASP A 427 -28.43 -10.19 -30.89
CA ASP A 427 -27.91 -9.68 -29.61
C ASP A 427 -26.60 -8.93 -29.77
N MET A 428 -25.69 -9.45 -30.61
CA MET A 428 -24.41 -8.81 -30.92
C MET A 428 -24.58 -7.48 -31.66
N ASN A 429 -25.49 -7.41 -32.64
CA ASN A 429 -25.77 -6.19 -33.40
C ASN A 429 -26.50 -5.14 -32.56
N TYR A 430 -27.41 -5.55 -31.67
CA TYR A 430 -28.04 -4.68 -30.67
C TYR A 430 -26.99 -4.09 -29.72
N LYS A 431 -26.13 -4.95 -29.16
CA LYS A 431 -25.05 -4.52 -28.27
C LYS A 431 -24.13 -3.51 -28.95
N THR A 432 -23.69 -3.79 -30.18
CA THR A 432 -22.82 -2.89 -30.94
C THR A 432 -23.48 -1.53 -31.18
N SER A 433 -24.76 -1.52 -31.55
CA SER A 433 -25.50 -0.28 -31.83
C SER A 433 -25.72 0.56 -30.57
N ILE A 434 -26.02 -0.08 -29.43
CA ILE A 434 -26.17 0.61 -28.14
C ILE A 434 -24.82 1.12 -27.62
N ASP A 435 -23.75 0.34 -27.78
CA ASP A 435 -22.39 0.71 -27.37
C ASP A 435 -21.90 1.99 -28.07
N GLU A 436 -22.29 2.23 -29.33
CA GLU A 436 -22.00 3.48 -30.04
C GLU A 436 -22.58 4.71 -29.30
N TYR A 437 -23.87 4.65 -28.92
CA TYR A 437 -24.53 5.72 -28.18
C TYR A 437 -23.96 5.86 -26.77
N GLN A 438 -23.70 4.75 -26.08
CA GLN A 438 -23.08 4.77 -24.76
C GLN A 438 -21.71 5.48 -24.79
N ASN A 439 -20.87 5.18 -25.78
CA ASN A 439 -19.59 5.84 -25.97
C ASN A 439 -19.72 7.35 -26.26
N GLN A 440 -20.71 7.74 -27.06
CA GLN A 440 -20.99 9.17 -27.33
C GLN A 440 -21.42 9.91 -26.07
N ILE A 441 -22.30 9.30 -25.27
CA ILE A 441 -22.74 9.84 -23.98
C ILE A 441 -21.53 10.05 -23.07
N ILE A 442 -20.68 9.03 -22.90
CA ILE A 442 -19.49 9.08 -22.02
C ILE A 442 -18.51 10.18 -22.46
N LYS A 443 -18.27 10.35 -23.77
CA LYS A 443 -17.33 11.35 -24.30
C LYS A 443 -17.71 12.80 -23.99
N LYS A 444 -19.01 13.10 -23.80
CA LYS A 444 -19.53 14.46 -23.58
C LYS A 444 -20.14 14.67 -22.19
N MET A 445 -19.96 13.72 -21.26
CA MET A 445 -20.29 13.95 -19.85
C MET A 445 -19.26 14.90 -19.23
N TYR A 446 -19.58 16.19 -19.22
CA TYR A 446 -18.90 17.15 -18.36
C TYR A 446 -19.43 16.95 -16.94
N VAL A 447 -18.67 16.22 -16.12
CA VAL A 447 -18.83 16.26 -14.66
C VAL A 447 -18.29 17.62 -14.19
N LYS A 448 -18.88 18.19 -13.14
CA LYS A 448 -18.39 19.41 -12.50
C LYS A 448 -16.94 19.20 -12.05
N PHE A 449 -15.98 19.73 -12.80
CA PHE A 449 -14.62 19.90 -12.30
C PHE A 449 -14.66 21.11 -11.35
N ILE A 450 -14.52 20.85 -10.04
CA ILE A 450 -14.30 21.87 -9.02
C ILE A 450 -12.81 22.21 -8.98
#